data_AF-A0A7W5P722-F1
#
_entry.id   AF-A0A7W5P722-F1
#
_cell.length_a   1.000
_cell.length_b   1.000
_cell.length_c   1.000
_cell.angle_alpha   90.00
_cell.angle_beta   90.00
_cell.angle_gamma   90.00
#
_symmetry.space_group_name_H-M   'P 1'
#
loop_
_entity.id
_entity.type
_entity.pdbx_description
1 polymer ?
#
loop_
_entity_poly.entity_id
_entity_poly.type
_entity_poly.pdbx_seq_one_letter_code
_entity_poly.pdbx_strand_id
1 'polypeptide(L)'
;MSADAVASERSATVLVVGAGQAGLSAAHHLQRRGFVSASAEPDAVRSFVVLDAEVGPGGAWQHRWESLRMATVNGIFELPSYPTPPVDPDEPSRVAVPRYFAAFERDRALPVLRPVAVISVTRADGDPDGDLLVDTDAGRWRTRVVVNATGTWDEPVLPRYPGHESFLGRQLHTRDYVSAAALAGLRVAVVGGGISAVQQLEEISRGATVLWYTRREPVFLDGDFRPEVEGRKIIAAVTADAESGRPTGSVVSYTGLPPAAYVLAARQRGVLVRRPMFTAIEPGGVREADGSFTPVDAILWATGFRAALHHLDPLHLRNDRRGITLRGTQVADEPRVHLIGFGPSQSTVGANRAGRDAVAALTRYLRDTGTDTDDRQASA
;
A
#
# COMPACT_ATOMS: atom_id res chain seq x y z
N MET A 1 27.28 -34.02 -14.81
CA MET A 1 26.14 -33.23 -15.33
C MET A 1 24.94 -34.14 -15.45
N SER A 2 23.97 -33.96 -14.56
CA SER A 2 22.55 -33.87 -14.89
C SER A 2 21.86 -33.52 -13.58
N ALA A 3 21.67 -32.23 -13.35
CA ALA A 3 20.96 -31.68 -12.21
C ALA A 3 19.84 -30.82 -12.80
N ASP A 4 18.69 -31.45 -13.04
CA ASP A 4 17.41 -30.77 -13.18
C ASP A 4 16.40 -31.58 -12.38
N ALA A 5 16.47 -31.43 -11.05
CA ALA A 5 15.30 -31.66 -10.24
C ALA A 5 14.34 -30.51 -10.59
N VAL A 6 13.43 -30.76 -11.53
CA VAL A 6 12.30 -29.87 -11.79
C VAL A 6 11.59 -29.71 -10.45
N ALA A 7 11.76 -28.56 -9.79
CA ALA A 7 11.01 -28.26 -8.59
C ALA A 7 9.53 -28.39 -8.95
N SER A 8 8.81 -29.29 -8.28
CA SER A 8 7.40 -29.54 -8.54
C SER A 8 6.64 -28.22 -8.50
N GLU A 9 6.07 -27.82 -9.63
CA GLU A 9 5.26 -26.61 -9.73
C GLU A 9 4.08 -26.71 -8.75
N ARG A 10 3.90 -25.69 -7.90
CA ARG A 10 2.81 -25.66 -6.92
C ARG A 10 1.58 -25.03 -7.56
N SER A 11 0.39 -25.43 -7.15
CA SER A 11 -0.86 -24.87 -7.66
C SER A 11 -1.74 -24.32 -6.55
N ALA A 12 -2.55 -23.31 -6.87
CA ALA A 12 -3.65 -22.82 -6.05
C ALA A 12 -4.73 -22.24 -6.97
N THR A 13 -6.01 -22.35 -6.61
CA THR A 13 -7.07 -21.69 -7.39
C THR A 13 -6.95 -20.17 -7.32
N VAL A 14 -6.63 -19.65 -6.12
CA VAL A 14 -6.44 -18.21 -5.89
C VAL A 14 -5.10 -17.97 -5.20
N LEU A 15 -4.30 -17.07 -5.75
CA LEU A 15 -3.05 -16.63 -5.15
C LEU A 15 -3.19 -15.15 -4.72
N VAL A 16 -3.04 -14.90 -3.43
CA VAL A 16 -3.05 -13.54 -2.88
C VAL A 16 -1.60 -13.07 -2.72
N VAL A 17 -1.23 -11.94 -3.33
CA VAL A 17 0.12 -11.36 -3.25
C VAL A 17 0.12 -10.22 -2.25
N GLY A 18 0.84 -10.38 -1.14
CA GLY A 18 0.93 -9.45 -0.03
C GLY A 18 -0.02 -9.81 1.11
N ALA A 19 0.51 -9.84 2.33
CA ALA A 19 -0.23 -10.13 3.57
C ALA A 19 -0.27 -8.93 4.52
N GLY A 20 -0.37 -7.73 3.93
CA GLY A 20 -0.87 -6.55 4.65
C GLY A 20 -2.39 -6.63 4.87
N GLN A 21 -2.97 -5.56 5.41
CA GLN A 21 -4.40 -5.54 5.78
C GLN A 21 -5.37 -5.96 4.66
N ALA A 22 -5.10 -5.54 3.42
CA ALA A 22 -5.93 -5.87 2.27
C ALA A 22 -5.86 -7.36 1.93
N GLY A 23 -4.65 -7.94 1.90
CA GLY A 23 -4.45 -9.36 1.63
C GLY A 23 -5.04 -10.26 2.71
N LEU A 24 -4.83 -9.91 3.99
CA LEU A 24 -5.44 -10.61 5.12
C LEU A 24 -6.98 -10.55 5.07
N SER A 25 -7.54 -9.42 4.64
CA SER A 25 -8.97 -9.28 4.44
C SER A 25 -9.48 -10.21 3.34
N ALA A 26 -8.80 -10.26 2.19
CA ALA A 26 -9.16 -11.16 1.10
C ALA A 26 -9.05 -12.64 1.51
N ALA A 27 -7.96 -13.03 2.16
CA ALA A 27 -7.74 -14.38 2.68
C ALA A 27 -8.87 -14.84 3.62
N HIS A 28 -9.30 -13.97 4.54
CA HIS A 28 -10.44 -14.27 5.41
C HIS A 28 -11.75 -14.47 4.64
N HIS A 29 -12.04 -13.63 3.66
CA HIS A 29 -13.26 -13.78 2.86
C HIS A 29 -13.20 -15.01 1.96
N LEU A 30 -12.02 -15.41 1.47
CA LEU A 30 -11.81 -16.69 0.75
C LEU A 30 -12.19 -17.88 1.65
N GLN A 31 -11.68 -17.95 2.88
CA GLN A 31 -12.08 -19.00 3.84
C GLN A 31 -13.58 -19.03 4.08
N ARG A 32 -14.21 -17.86 4.25
CA ARG A 32 -15.68 -17.76 4.41
C ARG A 32 -16.47 -18.24 3.19
N ARG A 33 -15.84 -18.32 2.02
CA ARG A 33 -16.42 -18.85 0.78
C ARG A 33 -16.01 -20.30 0.51
N GLY A 34 -15.45 -20.99 1.51
CA GLY A 34 -15.10 -22.39 1.42
C GLY A 34 -13.79 -22.67 0.68
N PHE A 35 -12.94 -21.66 0.49
CA PHE A 35 -11.58 -21.90 0.00
C PHE A 35 -10.70 -22.40 1.15
N VAL A 36 -9.88 -23.42 0.87
CA VAL A 36 -8.98 -24.08 1.82
C VAL A 36 -7.51 -23.82 1.47
N SER A 37 -6.60 -24.13 2.38
CA SER A 37 -5.17 -23.88 2.18
C SER A 37 -4.62 -24.75 1.05
N ALA A 38 -4.04 -24.15 0.02
CA ALA A 38 -3.36 -24.87 -1.06
C ALA A 38 -2.12 -25.64 -0.57
N SER A 39 -1.55 -25.28 0.59
CA SER A 39 -0.44 -26.02 1.19
C SER A 39 -0.90 -27.25 1.97
N ALA A 40 -2.14 -27.27 2.45
CA ALA A 40 -2.70 -28.41 3.19
C ALA A 40 -3.51 -29.35 2.28
N GLU A 41 -4.22 -28.77 1.31
CA GLU A 41 -5.12 -29.47 0.38
C GLU A 41 -4.80 -29.00 -1.06
N PRO A 42 -3.67 -29.44 -1.64
CA PRO A 42 -3.20 -28.97 -2.95
C PRO A 42 -4.13 -29.34 -4.11
N ASP A 43 -4.88 -30.44 -3.97
CA ASP A 43 -5.83 -30.92 -4.98
C ASP A 43 -7.24 -30.31 -4.84
N ALA A 44 -7.46 -29.45 -3.83
CA ALA A 44 -8.77 -28.84 -3.63
C ALA A 44 -9.10 -27.85 -4.76
N VAL A 45 -10.28 -28.02 -5.37
CA VAL A 45 -10.82 -27.13 -6.42
C VAL A 45 -10.93 -25.68 -5.96
N ARG A 46 -11.20 -25.48 -4.66
CA ARG A 46 -11.21 -24.17 -4.01
C ARG A 46 -10.02 -24.04 -3.08
N SER A 47 -8.81 -23.98 -3.62
CA SER A 47 -7.59 -23.77 -2.84
C SER A 47 -7.10 -22.32 -2.93
N PHE A 48 -6.42 -21.84 -1.89
CA PHE A 48 -5.74 -20.55 -1.94
C PHE A 48 -4.46 -20.52 -1.09
N VAL A 49 -3.57 -19.61 -1.45
CA VAL A 49 -2.35 -19.29 -0.69
C VAL A 49 -2.14 -17.78 -0.66
N VAL A 50 -1.51 -17.28 0.39
CA VAL A 50 -1.05 -15.90 0.49
C VAL A 50 0.48 -15.89 0.49
N LEU A 51 1.10 -15.12 -0.42
CA LEU A 51 2.55 -14.97 -0.49
C LEU A 51 2.92 -13.55 -0.04
N ASP A 52 3.86 -13.41 0.88
CA ASP A 52 4.26 -12.10 1.40
C ASP A 52 5.78 -11.99 1.50
N ALA A 53 6.33 -10.88 1.00
CA ALA A 53 7.78 -10.68 0.89
C ALA A 53 8.44 -10.38 2.25
N GLU A 54 7.64 -10.00 3.24
CA GLU A 54 8.12 -9.65 4.57
C GLU A 54 8.56 -10.88 5.37
N VAL A 55 9.48 -10.68 6.32
CA VAL A 55 9.92 -11.76 7.22
C VAL A 55 8.83 -12.13 8.25
N GLY A 56 8.00 -11.15 8.63
CA GLY A 56 6.94 -11.34 9.62
C GLY A 56 5.65 -10.58 9.29
N PRO A 57 4.60 -10.78 10.08
CA PRO A 57 3.31 -10.10 9.90
C PRO A 57 3.42 -8.58 10.06
N GLY A 58 2.49 -7.85 9.45
CA GLY A 58 2.38 -6.38 9.59
C GLY A 58 2.42 -5.61 8.27
N GLY A 59 2.90 -6.23 7.19
CA GLY A 59 3.05 -5.57 5.89
C GLY A 59 3.90 -4.30 6.01
N ALA A 60 3.45 -3.17 5.46
CA ALA A 60 4.18 -1.90 5.55
C ALA A 60 4.29 -1.30 6.97
N TRP A 61 3.52 -1.77 7.96
CA TRP A 61 3.44 -1.12 9.28
C TRP A 61 4.70 -1.28 10.13
N GLN A 62 5.39 -2.42 10.01
CA GLN A 62 6.67 -2.69 10.68
C GLN A 62 7.77 -1.70 10.28
N HIS A 63 7.63 -1.04 9.13
CA HIS A 63 8.61 -0.10 8.60
C HIS A 63 8.29 1.36 8.94
N ARG A 64 7.24 1.63 9.73
CA ARG A 64 6.93 2.99 10.17
C ARG A 64 7.99 3.52 11.13
N TRP A 65 8.20 4.83 11.09
CA TRP A 65 9.20 5.52 11.89
C TRP A 65 8.90 5.40 13.40
N GLU A 66 9.94 5.48 14.24
CA GLU A 66 9.89 4.96 15.61
C GLU A 66 8.91 5.68 16.53
N SER A 67 8.74 6.97 16.27
CA SER A 67 7.89 7.88 17.05
C SER A 67 6.42 7.85 16.64
N LEU A 68 6.04 7.14 15.55
CA LEU A 68 4.63 7.01 15.18
C LEU A 68 3.91 6.11 16.18
N ARG A 69 3.14 6.72 17.08
CA ARG A 69 2.40 6.04 18.15
C ARG A 69 0.97 5.72 17.73
N MET A 70 0.31 4.81 18.43
CA MET A 70 -1.11 4.52 18.21
C MET A 70 -2.02 5.72 18.50
N ALA A 71 -1.60 6.66 19.36
CA ALA A 71 -2.31 7.92 19.58
C ALA A 71 -2.22 8.90 18.39
N THR A 72 -1.17 8.80 17.57
CA THR A 72 -0.87 9.77 16.50
C THR A 72 -0.96 9.18 15.10
N VAL A 73 -1.13 7.86 14.98
CA VAL A 73 -1.46 7.21 13.72
C VAL A 73 -2.80 7.75 13.22
N ASN A 74 -2.90 7.94 11.90
CA ASN A 74 -4.14 8.39 11.25
C ASN A 74 -5.16 7.24 11.14
N GLY A 75 -5.46 6.60 12.27
CA GLY A 75 -6.36 5.47 12.42
C GLY A 75 -5.88 4.17 11.79
N ILE A 76 -6.30 3.04 12.39
CA ILE A 76 -6.32 1.73 11.74
C ILE A 76 -7.77 1.23 11.74
N PHE A 77 -8.21 0.65 10.64
CA PHE A 77 -9.52 0.01 10.59
C PHE A 77 -9.38 -1.46 10.95
N GLU A 78 -10.43 -2.01 11.55
CA GLU A 78 -10.45 -3.41 11.98
C GLU A 78 -10.37 -4.37 10.78
N LEU A 79 -9.68 -5.47 10.99
CA LEU A 79 -9.74 -6.65 10.13
C LEU A 79 -11.13 -7.31 10.23
N PRO A 80 -11.55 -8.07 9.20
CA PRO A 80 -12.92 -8.54 9.11
C PRO A 80 -13.31 -9.41 10.31
N SER A 81 -14.38 -9.01 11.01
CA SER A 81 -14.91 -9.72 12.18
C SER A 81 -13.87 -9.95 13.27
N TYR A 82 -12.90 -9.04 13.42
CA TYR A 82 -11.81 -9.16 14.38
C TYR A 82 -11.50 -7.80 15.00
N PRO A 83 -12.12 -7.46 16.15
CA PRO A 83 -11.98 -6.13 16.72
C PRO A 83 -10.53 -5.85 17.11
N THR A 84 -10.11 -4.58 17.02
CA THR A 84 -8.78 -4.20 17.52
C THR A 84 -8.71 -4.38 19.03
N PRO A 85 -7.74 -5.14 19.57
CA PRO A 85 -7.61 -5.29 21.01
C PRO A 85 -7.28 -3.93 21.65
N PRO A 86 -7.55 -3.74 22.96
CA PRO A 86 -7.04 -2.59 23.69
C PRO A 86 -5.54 -2.44 23.45
N VAL A 87 -5.13 -1.24 23.08
CA VAL A 87 -3.74 -0.90 22.75
C VAL A 87 -3.33 0.31 23.56
N ASP A 88 -2.11 0.27 24.09
CA ASP A 88 -1.53 1.43 24.75
C ASP A 88 -1.39 2.56 23.71
N PRO A 89 -1.99 3.75 23.92
CA PRO A 89 -1.87 4.88 23.00
C PRO A 89 -0.41 5.27 22.71
N ASP A 90 0.50 5.03 23.65
CA ASP A 90 1.93 5.34 23.52
C ASP A 90 2.75 4.19 22.89
N GLU A 91 2.15 3.04 22.59
CA GLU A 91 2.82 1.94 21.89
C GLU A 91 3.20 2.39 20.45
N PRO A 92 4.42 2.10 19.96
CA PRO A 92 4.76 2.34 18.57
C PRO A 92 3.83 1.56 17.63
N SER A 93 3.30 2.23 16.62
CA SER A 93 2.45 1.61 15.58
C SER A 93 3.17 0.47 14.84
N ARG A 94 4.48 0.59 14.65
CA ARG A 94 5.35 -0.46 14.08
C ARG A 94 5.47 -1.73 14.93
N VAL A 95 4.92 -1.72 16.14
CA VAL A 95 4.85 -2.88 17.04
C VAL A 95 3.41 -3.33 17.19
N ALA A 96 2.52 -2.41 17.55
CA ALA A 96 1.11 -2.70 17.82
C ALA A 96 0.37 -3.30 16.60
N VAL A 97 0.56 -2.72 15.41
CA VAL A 97 -0.16 -3.16 14.21
C VAL A 97 0.33 -4.53 13.70
N PRO A 98 1.65 -4.80 13.59
CA PRO A 98 2.16 -6.15 13.34
C PRO A 98 1.65 -7.19 14.34
N ARG A 99 1.62 -6.87 15.64
CA ARG A 99 1.10 -7.77 16.68
C ARG A 99 -0.38 -8.10 16.45
N TYR A 100 -1.19 -7.12 16.08
CA TYR A 100 -2.60 -7.32 15.72
C TYR A 100 -2.77 -8.20 14.48
N PHE A 101 -1.99 -7.98 13.42
CA PHE A 101 -2.06 -8.79 12.21
C PHE A 101 -1.59 -10.23 12.46
N ALA A 102 -0.53 -10.41 13.25
CA ALA A 102 -0.04 -11.73 13.67
C ALA A 102 -1.08 -12.50 14.49
N ALA A 103 -1.84 -11.83 15.35
CA ALA A 103 -2.93 -12.46 16.10
C ALA A 103 -4.07 -12.90 15.15
N PHE A 104 -4.47 -12.04 14.22
CA PHE A 104 -5.48 -12.39 13.21
C PHE A 104 -5.07 -13.58 12.33
N GLU A 105 -3.83 -13.59 11.82
CA GLU A 105 -3.33 -14.69 11.00
C GLU A 105 -3.37 -16.03 11.73
N ARG A 106 -2.94 -16.07 13.01
CA ARG A 106 -2.97 -17.27 13.83
C ARG A 106 -4.39 -17.72 14.15
N ASP A 107 -5.25 -16.80 14.60
CA ASP A 107 -6.62 -17.13 15.02
C ASP A 107 -7.48 -17.61 13.86
N ARG A 108 -7.16 -17.21 12.62
CA ARG A 108 -7.84 -17.66 11.40
C ARG A 108 -7.10 -18.77 10.66
N ALA A 109 -5.93 -19.19 11.14
CA ALA A 109 -5.06 -20.17 10.48
C ALA A 109 -4.87 -19.86 8.98
N LEU A 110 -4.56 -18.61 8.64
CA LEU A 110 -4.41 -18.19 7.24
C LEU A 110 -3.17 -18.84 6.61
N PRO A 111 -3.25 -19.33 5.36
CA PRO A 111 -2.14 -19.98 4.68
C PRO A 111 -1.16 -18.95 4.09
N VAL A 112 -0.47 -18.22 4.97
CA VAL A 112 0.51 -17.22 4.58
C VAL A 112 1.91 -17.81 4.55
N LEU A 113 2.58 -17.71 3.40
CA LEU A 113 3.97 -18.13 3.21
C LEU A 113 4.89 -16.90 3.23
N ARG A 114 5.92 -16.95 4.09
CA ARG A 114 6.92 -15.90 4.29
C ARG A 114 8.33 -16.48 4.52
N PRO A 115 9.38 -15.73 4.16
CA PRO A 115 9.36 -14.66 3.17
C PRO A 115 9.23 -15.25 1.76
N VAL A 116 8.34 -14.70 0.93
CA VAL A 116 8.20 -15.08 -0.49
C VAL A 116 7.95 -13.82 -1.32
N ALA A 117 8.94 -13.39 -2.09
CA ALA A 117 8.81 -12.27 -3.01
C ALA A 117 8.28 -12.76 -4.38
N VAL A 118 7.14 -12.22 -4.81
CA VAL A 118 6.64 -12.43 -6.17
C VAL A 118 7.42 -11.53 -7.13
N ILE A 119 8.08 -12.15 -8.10
CA ILE A 119 8.96 -11.50 -9.07
C ILE A 119 8.17 -11.11 -10.32
N SER A 120 7.36 -12.04 -10.84
CA SER A 120 6.56 -11.79 -12.04
C SER A 120 5.30 -12.65 -12.10
N VAL A 121 4.27 -12.12 -12.76
CA VAL A 121 3.05 -12.83 -13.15
C VAL A 121 2.93 -12.79 -14.67
N THR A 122 2.78 -13.95 -15.29
CA THR A 122 2.61 -14.11 -16.74
C THR A 122 1.41 -15.00 -17.04
N ARG A 123 0.92 -14.98 -18.28
CA ARG A 123 -0.06 -15.98 -18.74
C ARG A 123 0.68 -17.29 -19.04
N ALA A 124 0.12 -18.42 -18.64
CA ALA A 124 0.69 -19.73 -18.94
C ALA A 124 0.68 -20.04 -20.44
N ASP A 125 -0.33 -19.53 -21.14
CA ASP A 125 -0.56 -19.71 -22.56
C ASP A 125 -1.35 -18.52 -23.14
N GLY A 126 -1.82 -18.66 -24.39
CA GLY A 126 -2.64 -17.66 -25.07
C GLY A 126 -4.13 -17.71 -24.72
N ASP A 127 -4.57 -18.62 -23.85
CA ASP A 127 -5.97 -18.73 -23.46
C ASP A 127 -6.33 -17.57 -22.51
N PRO A 128 -7.30 -16.70 -22.88
CA PRO A 128 -7.77 -15.64 -21.99
C PRO A 128 -8.34 -16.18 -20.66
N ASP A 129 -8.82 -17.42 -20.65
CA ASP A 129 -9.29 -18.13 -19.46
C ASP A 129 -8.30 -19.17 -18.95
N GLY A 130 -7.08 -19.25 -19.51
CA GLY A 130 -5.99 -20.12 -19.05
C GLY A 130 -5.42 -19.72 -17.69
N ASP A 131 -4.42 -20.45 -17.23
CA ASP A 131 -3.78 -20.16 -15.93
C ASP A 131 -2.78 -19.00 -16.02
N LEU A 132 -2.51 -18.39 -14.86
CA LEU A 132 -1.39 -17.49 -14.63
C LEU A 132 -0.23 -18.26 -14.00
N LEU A 133 0.99 -17.93 -14.42
CA LEU A 133 2.22 -18.37 -13.78
C LEU A 133 2.75 -17.25 -12.90
N VAL A 134 3.10 -17.59 -11.66
CA VAL A 134 3.62 -16.67 -10.66
C VAL A 134 5.02 -17.13 -10.27
N ASP A 135 6.03 -16.40 -10.74
CA ASP A 135 7.43 -16.62 -10.40
C ASP A 135 7.76 -15.92 -9.08
N THR A 136 8.43 -16.65 -8.19
CA THR A 136 8.87 -16.14 -6.89
C THR A 136 10.31 -16.51 -6.63
N ASP A 137 10.92 -15.89 -5.62
CA ASP A 137 12.24 -16.28 -5.10
C ASP A 137 12.25 -17.65 -4.39
N ALA A 138 11.08 -18.25 -4.15
CA ALA A 138 10.89 -19.53 -3.47
C ALA A 138 10.24 -20.61 -4.38
N GLY A 139 10.28 -20.42 -5.70
CA GLY A 139 9.74 -21.34 -6.70
C GLY A 139 8.53 -20.77 -7.45
N ARG A 140 7.97 -21.59 -8.36
CA ARG A 140 6.87 -21.17 -9.24
C ARG A 140 5.52 -21.70 -8.75
N TRP A 141 4.50 -20.86 -8.89
CA TRP A 141 3.10 -21.22 -8.70
C TRP A 141 2.31 -21.09 -10.01
N ARG A 142 1.32 -21.97 -10.18
CA ARG A 142 0.27 -21.86 -11.19
C ARG A 142 -1.06 -21.54 -10.51
N THR A 143 -1.80 -20.56 -11.04
CA THR A 143 -3.05 -20.10 -10.42
C THR A 143 -4.10 -19.64 -11.42
N ARG A 144 -5.38 -19.77 -11.07
CA ARG A 144 -6.49 -19.27 -11.90
C ARG A 144 -6.67 -17.77 -11.75
N VAL A 145 -6.49 -17.27 -10.52
CA VAL A 145 -6.74 -15.88 -10.14
C VAL A 145 -5.60 -15.36 -9.27
N VAL A 146 -5.21 -14.11 -9.50
CA VAL A 146 -4.30 -13.36 -8.63
C VAL A 146 -5.06 -12.21 -7.97
N VAL A 147 -4.99 -12.14 -6.63
CA VAL A 147 -5.43 -10.97 -5.86
C VAL A 147 -4.19 -10.22 -5.40
N ASN A 148 -3.86 -9.13 -6.09
CA ASN A 148 -2.73 -8.29 -5.75
C ASN A 148 -3.09 -7.32 -4.61
N ALA A 149 -2.38 -7.46 -3.49
CA ALA A 149 -2.59 -6.73 -2.24
C ALA A 149 -1.27 -6.16 -1.65
N THR A 150 -0.30 -5.86 -2.53
CA THR A 150 1.07 -5.41 -2.22
C THR A 150 1.19 -3.98 -1.69
N GLY A 151 0.11 -3.19 -1.75
CA GLY A 151 0.11 -1.82 -1.26
C GLY A 151 1.04 -0.91 -2.06
N THR A 152 1.73 0.00 -1.35
CA THR A 152 2.49 1.09 -1.99
C THR A 152 3.89 1.30 -1.41
N TRP A 153 4.18 0.74 -0.24
CA TRP A 153 5.37 1.10 0.55
C TRP A 153 6.69 0.93 -0.21
N ASP A 154 6.80 -0.12 -1.03
CA ASP A 154 7.99 -0.45 -1.84
C ASP A 154 8.21 0.42 -3.07
N GLU A 155 7.29 1.34 -3.35
CA GLU A 155 7.36 2.25 -4.49
C GLU A 155 7.42 3.72 -4.08
N PRO A 156 8.50 4.18 -3.42
CA PRO A 156 8.63 5.59 -3.04
C PRO A 156 8.64 6.51 -4.27
N VAL A 157 7.92 7.62 -4.19
CA VAL A 157 7.94 8.65 -5.24
C VAL A 157 9.06 9.63 -4.91
N LEU A 158 10.20 9.51 -5.59
CA LEU A 158 11.31 10.45 -5.51
C LEU A 158 11.32 11.37 -6.75
N PRO A 159 10.92 12.65 -6.63
CA PRO A 159 11.03 13.61 -7.72
C PRO A 159 12.49 13.90 -8.05
N ARG A 160 12.84 13.95 -9.34
CA ARG A 160 14.15 14.44 -9.77
C ARG A 160 14.08 15.96 -9.99
N TYR A 161 15.02 16.66 -9.36
CA TYR A 161 15.26 18.08 -9.58
C TYR A 161 16.64 18.29 -10.22
N PRO A 162 16.83 19.37 -11.01
CA PRO A 162 18.15 19.73 -11.50
C PRO A 162 19.16 19.80 -10.36
N GLY A 163 20.35 19.23 -10.54
CA GLY A 163 21.42 19.19 -9.54
C GLY A 163 21.23 18.22 -8.37
N HIS A 164 20.22 17.34 -8.39
CA HIS A 164 20.01 16.38 -7.30
C HIS A 164 21.21 15.46 -7.00
N GLU A 165 22.05 15.15 -7.99
CA GLU A 165 23.23 14.27 -7.85
C GLU A 165 24.42 14.97 -7.21
N SER A 166 24.47 16.31 -7.21
CA SER A 166 25.58 17.09 -6.66
C SER A 166 25.35 17.52 -5.21
N PHE A 167 24.18 17.23 -4.64
CA PHE A 167 23.87 17.56 -3.24
C PHE A 167 24.80 16.80 -2.30
N LEU A 168 25.52 17.53 -1.44
CA LEU A 168 26.48 16.95 -0.49
C LEU A 168 25.80 16.55 0.83
N GLY A 169 24.57 17.05 1.06
CA GLY A 169 23.77 16.70 2.22
C GLY A 169 23.03 15.38 2.07
N ARG A 170 22.18 15.07 3.04
CA ARG A 170 21.43 13.81 3.09
C ARG A 170 20.11 13.91 2.35
N GLN A 171 19.81 12.96 1.47
CA GLN A 171 18.47 12.79 0.91
C GLN A 171 17.85 11.51 1.46
N LEU A 172 16.62 11.59 1.94
CA LEU A 172 15.88 10.44 2.46
C LEU A 172 14.42 10.53 2.02
N HIS A 173 13.80 9.40 1.71
CA HIS A 173 12.35 9.34 1.59
C HIS A 173 11.72 9.14 2.97
N THR A 174 10.43 9.44 3.11
CA THR A 174 9.66 9.06 4.31
C THR A 174 9.70 7.56 4.60
N ARG A 175 10.02 6.74 3.58
CA ARG A 175 10.30 5.29 3.69
C ARG A 175 11.54 5.01 4.54
N ASP A 176 12.58 5.82 4.37
CA ASP A 176 13.90 5.63 4.99
C ASP A 176 14.06 6.46 6.27
N TYR A 177 13.06 7.29 6.60
CA TYR A 177 13.03 8.06 7.83
C TYR A 177 12.74 7.16 9.02
N VAL A 178 13.67 7.15 9.98
CA VAL A 178 13.53 6.35 11.22
C VAL A 178 13.21 7.26 12.42
N SER A 179 14.03 8.28 12.68
CA SER A 179 13.86 9.17 13.85
C SER A 179 14.36 10.59 13.62
N ALA A 180 13.76 11.57 14.30
CA ALA A 180 14.18 12.97 14.23
C ALA A 180 15.57 13.21 14.85
N ALA A 181 16.00 12.35 15.77
CA ALA A 181 17.31 12.44 16.41
C ALA A 181 18.45 12.42 15.38
N ALA A 182 18.29 11.65 14.30
CA ALA A 182 19.27 11.60 13.22
C ALA A 182 19.39 12.93 12.43
N LEU A 183 18.44 13.85 12.60
CA LEU A 183 18.40 15.15 11.90
C LEU A 183 18.59 16.33 12.86
N ALA A 184 18.86 16.09 14.14
CA ALA A 184 19.02 17.13 15.14
C ALA A 184 20.15 18.10 14.76
N GLY A 185 19.91 19.40 14.98
CA GLY A 185 20.83 20.49 14.65
C GLY A 185 20.95 20.84 13.17
N LEU A 186 20.36 20.06 12.26
CA LEU A 186 20.43 20.30 10.82
C LEU A 186 19.39 21.32 10.33
N ARG A 187 19.60 21.84 9.12
CA ARG A 187 18.59 22.52 8.31
C ARG A 187 17.95 21.51 7.36
N VAL A 188 16.69 21.18 7.58
CA VAL A 188 15.98 20.11 6.88
C VAL A 188 14.91 20.71 5.97
N ALA A 189 15.06 20.50 4.67
CA ALA A 189 13.97 20.72 3.72
C ALA A 189 13.00 19.54 3.77
N VAL A 190 11.80 19.76 4.33
CA VAL A 190 10.72 18.77 4.31
C VAL A 190 9.85 19.03 3.09
N VAL A 191 9.80 18.06 2.17
CA VAL A 191 9.10 18.18 0.89
C VAL A 191 7.84 17.32 0.90
N GLY A 192 6.67 17.93 0.77
CA GLY A 192 5.38 17.24 0.71
C GLY A 192 4.32 17.90 1.59
N GLY A 193 3.05 17.79 1.20
CA GLY A 193 1.92 18.40 1.92
C GLY A 193 0.94 17.39 2.53
N GLY A 194 1.32 16.11 2.58
CA GLY A 194 0.49 15.04 3.12
C GLY A 194 0.65 14.85 4.64
N ILE A 195 -0.09 13.89 5.19
CA ILE A 195 -0.06 13.54 6.62
C ILE A 195 1.37 13.25 7.10
N SER A 196 2.09 12.35 6.41
CA SER A 196 3.47 12.00 6.77
C SER A 196 4.40 13.22 6.78
N ALA A 197 4.24 14.13 5.81
CA ALA A 197 5.06 15.33 5.74
C ALA A 197 4.83 16.26 6.93
N VAL A 198 3.57 16.48 7.32
CA VAL A 198 3.25 17.35 8.46
C VAL A 198 3.62 16.70 9.79
N GLN A 199 3.43 15.39 9.95
CA GLN A 199 3.91 14.65 11.13
C GLN A 199 5.43 14.73 11.28
N GLN A 200 6.17 14.53 10.20
CA GLN A 200 7.64 14.58 10.23
C GLN A 200 8.14 16.02 10.38
N LEU A 201 7.50 17.01 9.74
CA LEU A 201 7.77 18.42 9.95
C LEU A 201 7.60 18.82 11.42
N GLU A 202 6.47 18.39 12.02
CA GLU A 202 6.17 18.61 13.44
C GLU A 202 7.30 18.05 14.30
N GLU A 203 7.64 16.78 14.17
CA GLU A 203 8.64 16.14 15.03
C GLU A 203 10.05 16.68 14.82
N ILE A 204 10.50 16.81 13.56
CA ILE A 204 11.86 17.27 13.21
C ILE A 204 12.07 18.70 13.71
N SER A 205 11.04 19.55 13.64
CA SER A 205 11.13 20.94 14.10
C SER A 205 11.45 21.11 15.60
N ARG A 206 11.33 20.03 16.39
CA ARG A 206 11.65 20.07 17.83
C ARG A 206 13.16 20.08 18.10
N GLY A 207 13.97 19.64 17.14
CA GLY A 207 15.43 19.53 17.29
C GLY A 207 16.24 20.04 16.10
N ALA A 208 15.59 20.48 15.03
CA ALA A 208 16.23 20.92 13.79
C ALA A 208 15.54 22.16 13.21
N THR A 209 16.25 22.91 12.37
CA THR A 209 15.64 23.99 11.59
C THR A 209 14.91 23.38 10.41
N VAL A 210 13.60 23.63 10.27
CA VAL A 210 12.80 23.06 9.17
C VAL A 210 12.41 24.10 8.13
N LEU A 211 12.38 23.69 6.87
CA LEU A 211 11.92 24.45 5.73
C LEU A 211 10.89 23.60 4.98
N TRP A 212 9.64 24.06 4.89
CA TRP A 212 8.55 23.23 4.39
C TRP A 212 8.18 23.59 2.94
N TYR A 213 8.38 22.64 2.02
CA TYR A 213 8.18 22.83 0.59
C TYR A 213 6.98 22.02 0.10
N THR A 214 6.06 22.67 -0.62
CA THR A 214 4.91 22.00 -1.22
C THR A 214 4.59 22.51 -2.62
N ARG A 215 4.21 21.59 -3.51
CA ARG A 215 3.82 21.91 -4.90
C ARG A 215 2.54 22.73 -4.96
N ARG A 216 1.58 22.42 -4.09
CA ARG A 216 0.29 23.10 -3.96
C ARG A 216 0.09 23.43 -2.49
N GLU A 217 -0.69 24.47 -2.21
CA GLU A 217 -1.05 24.82 -0.85
C GLU A 217 -1.86 23.69 -0.19
N PRO A 218 -1.43 23.18 0.98
CA PRO A 218 -2.19 22.17 1.71
C PRO A 218 -3.53 22.71 2.19
N VAL A 219 -4.57 21.92 2.02
CA VAL A 219 -5.91 22.24 2.50
C VAL A 219 -6.07 21.71 3.92
N PHE A 220 -6.17 22.60 4.90
CA PHE A 220 -6.49 22.25 6.28
C PHE A 220 -8.01 22.33 6.49
N LEU A 221 -8.57 21.34 7.18
CA LEU A 221 -9.99 21.30 7.49
C LEU A 221 -10.26 21.92 8.87
N ASP A 222 -11.39 22.60 8.97
CA ASP A 222 -11.93 23.12 10.23
C ASP A 222 -12.98 22.14 10.78
N GLY A 223 -12.53 21.14 11.53
CA GLY A 223 -13.38 20.16 12.23
C GLY A 223 -12.94 18.71 12.07
N ASP A 224 -13.52 17.84 12.90
CA ASP A 224 -13.25 16.40 12.85
C ASP A 224 -13.80 15.78 11.56
N PHE A 225 -12.99 14.92 10.94
CA PHE A 225 -13.39 14.14 9.76
C PHE A 225 -14.62 13.29 10.09
N ARG A 226 -15.67 13.38 9.28
CA ARG A 226 -16.91 12.60 9.47
C ARG A 226 -16.93 11.40 8.52
N PRO A 227 -16.61 10.18 8.98
CA PRO A 227 -16.42 9.03 8.10
C PRO A 227 -17.67 8.68 7.27
N GLU A 228 -18.88 8.93 7.79
CA GLU A 228 -20.11 8.54 7.09
C GLU A 228 -20.45 9.42 5.87
N VAL A 229 -20.00 10.68 5.86
CA VAL A 229 -20.39 11.68 4.84
C VAL A 229 -19.21 12.04 3.94
N GLU A 230 -18.06 12.33 4.52
CA GLU A 230 -16.86 12.73 3.78
C GLU A 230 -16.19 11.51 3.15
N GLY A 231 -16.11 10.40 3.90
CA GLY A 231 -15.57 9.13 3.41
C GLY A 231 -16.26 8.60 2.16
N ARG A 232 -17.60 8.70 2.05
CA ARG A 232 -18.34 8.25 0.85
C ARG A 232 -18.02 9.09 -0.38
N LYS A 233 -17.91 10.41 -0.25
CA LYS A 233 -17.57 11.31 -1.36
C LYS A 233 -16.15 11.09 -1.86
N ILE A 234 -15.21 10.89 -0.94
CA ILE A 234 -13.81 10.57 -1.27
C ILE A 234 -13.72 9.22 -1.97
N ILE A 235 -14.38 8.18 -1.42
CA ILE A 235 -14.44 6.86 -2.07
C ILE A 235 -15.03 7.00 -3.49
N ALA A 236 -16.13 7.72 -3.66
CA ALA A 236 -16.75 7.91 -4.98
C ALA A 236 -15.81 8.62 -5.98
N ALA A 237 -15.10 9.67 -5.56
CA ALA A 237 -14.16 10.39 -6.42
C ALA A 237 -12.96 9.53 -6.83
N VAL A 238 -12.35 8.81 -5.88
CA VAL A 238 -11.21 7.93 -6.18
C VAL A 238 -11.65 6.71 -7.01
N THR A 239 -12.85 6.18 -6.75
CA THR A 239 -13.46 5.11 -7.57
C THR A 239 -13.67 5.58 -9.00
N ALA A 240 -14.24 6.78 -9.19
CA ALA A 240 -14.47 7.32 -10.54
C ALA A 240 -13.16 7.51 -11.31
N ASP A 241 -12.09 7.96 -10.66
CA ASP A 241 -10.76 8.04 -11.29
C ASP A 241 -10.24 6.65 -11.70
N ALA A 242 -10.32 5.65 -10.81
CA ALA A 242 -9.89 4.29 -11.08
C ALA A 242 -10.70 3.60 -12.19
N GLU A 243 -12.03 3.73 -12.17
CA GLU A 243 -12.92 3.18 -13.21
C GLU A 243 -12.72 3.86 -14.56
N SER A 244 -12.34 5.14 -14.57
CA SER A 244 -12.01 5.88 -15.80
C SER A 244 -10.60 5.60 -16.35
N GLY A 245 -9.82 4.76 -15.68
CA GLY A 245 -8.47 4.39 -16.06
C GLY A 245 -7.45 5.52 -15.90
N ARG A 246 -7.72 6.53 -15.08
CA ARG A 246 -6.75 7.60 -14.75
C ARG A 246 -5.82 7.15 -13.61
N PRO A 247 -4.58 7.65 -13.56
CA PRO A 247 -3.73 7.47 -12.37
C PRO A 247 -4.40 8.07 -11.12
N THR A 248 -4.38 7.33 -10.01
CA THR A 248 -4.94 7.81 -8.74
C THR A 248 -4.01 8.82 -8.08
N GLY A 249 -4.57 9.93 -7.59
CA GLY A 249 -3.82 10.94 -6.84
C GLY A 249 -3.51 10.52 -5.40
N SER A 250 -2.79 11.37 -4.66
CA SER A 250 -2.59 11.17 -3.20
C SER A 250 -3.93 11.27 -2.46
N VAL A 251 -4.21 10.38 -1.51
CA VAL A 251 -5.45 10.41 -0.70
C VAL A 251 -5.69 11.78 -0.07
N VAL A 252 -4.64 12.45 0.42
CA VAL A 252 -4.75 13.80 1.03
C VAL A 252 -5.21 14.86 0.02
N SER A 253 -4.99 14.65 -1.28
CA SER A 253 -5.53 15.56 -2.31
C SER A 253 -7.05 15.47 -2.45
N TYR A 254 -7.67 14.38 -1.97
CA TYR A 254 -9.12 14.22 -1.91
C TYR A 254 -9.69 14.56 -0.52
N THR A 255 -8.92 14.31 0.55
CA THR A 255 -9.43 14.42 1.92
C THR A 255 -9.08 15.73 2.62
N GLY A 256 -8.04 16.45 2.19
CA GLY A 256 -7.43 17.50 3.01
C GLY A 256 -6.75 16.95 4.27
N LEU A 257 -6.25 17.86 5.12
CA LEU A 257 -5.59 17.57 6.39
C LEU A 257 -6.54 17.90 7.56
N PRO A 258 -6.94 16.91 8.38
CA PRO A 258 -7.78 17.17 9.56
C PRO A 258 -6.99 17.94 10.63
N PRO A 259 -7.67 18.57 11.60
CA PRO A 259 -7.05 19.28 12.74
C PRO A 259 -6.50 18.31 13.79
N ALA A 260 -5.73 17.31 13.35
CA ALA A 260 -5.10 16.32 14.22
C ALA A 260 -4.07 16.95 15.17
N ALA A 261 -3.77 16.29 16.28
CA ALA A 261 -2.86 16.79 17.31
C ALA A 261 -1.50 17.27 16.76
N TYR A 262 -0.92 16.55 15.78
CA TYR A 262 0.33 16.95 15.13
C TYR A 262 0.19 18.22 14.28
N VAL A 263 -0.96 18.46 13.65
CA VAL A 263 -1.24 19.70 12.90
C VAL A 263 -1.33 20.87 13.88
N LEU A 264 -2.07 20.70 14.96
CA LEU A 264 -2.23 21.73 15.99
C LEU A 264 -0.88 22.07 16.65
N ALA A 265 -0.08 21.06 16.99
CA ALA A 265 1.25 21.25 17.56
C ALA A 265 2.21 21.97 16.61
N ALA A 266 2.21 21.59 15.32
CA ALA A 266 3.00 22.27 14.29
C ALA A 266 2.55 23.73 14.09
N ARG A 267 1.24 23.99 14.14
CA ARG A 267 0.67 25.34 14.06
C ARG A 267 1.08 26.19 15.27
N GLN A 268 0.98 25.65 16.48
CA GLN A 268 1.37 26.33 17.73
C GLN A 268 2.85 26.73 17.75
N ARG A 269 3.73 25.89 17.20
CA ARG A 269 5.16 26.23 17.06
C ARG A 269 5.47 27.14 15.87
N GLY A 270 4.47 27.49 15.06
CA GLY A 270 4.67 28.36 13.90
C GLY A 270 5.49 27.73 12.78
N VAL A 271 5.53 26.40 12.66
CA VAL A 271 6.37 25.70 11.67
C VAL A 271 5.62 25.34 10.38
N LEU A 272 4.30 25.56 10.34
CA LEU A 272 3.47 25.42 9.13
C LEU A 272 3.65 26.62 8.17
N VAL A 273 4.89 27.00 7.89
CA VAL A 273 5.25 28.09 6.98
C VAL A 273 5.60 27.49 5.63
N ARG A 274 4.62 27.51 4.72
CA ARG A 274 4.76 26.96 3.38
C ARG A 274 5.73 27.79 2.53
N ARG A 275 6.61 27.08 1.82
CA ARG A 275 7.36 27.58 0.66
C ARG A 275 6.87 26.91 -0.64
N PRO A 276 6.81 27.63 -1.77
CA PRO A 276 6.74 27.02 -3.10
C PRO A 276 7.93 26.08 -3.32
N MET A 277 7.80 25.08 -4.19
CA MET A 277 8.93 24.22 -4.52
C MET A 277 10.12 25.02 -5.05
N PHE A 278 11.32 24.70 -4.55
CA PHE A 278 12.58 25.14 -5.13
C PHE A 278 12.71 24.67 -6.60
N THR A 279 13.58 25.32 -7.37
CA THR A 279 13.77 25.08 -8.82
C THR A 279 14.95 24.16 -9.13
N ALA A 280 15.97 24.14 -8.27
CA ALA A 280 17.13 23.26 -8.38
C ALA A 280 17.69 22.90 -6.99
N ILE A 281 18.48 21.83 -6.95
CA ILE A 281 19.29 21.41 -5.81
C ILE A 281 20.74 21.76 -6.13
N GLU A 282 21.47 22.26 -5.15
CA GLU A 282 22.87 22.67 -5.27
C GLU A 282 23.69 22.04 -4.15
N PRO A 283 25.03 21.95 -4.24
CA PRO A 283 25.85 21.17 -3.32
C PRO A 283 25.58 21.37 -1.82
N GLY A 284 25.28 22.60 -1.38
CA GLY A 284 24.98 22.91 0.03
C GLY A 284 23.55 23.38 0.31
N GLY A 285 22.61 23.22 -0.63
CA GLY A 285 21.31 23.88 -0.51
C GLY A 285 20.33 23.66 -1.65
N VAL A 286 19.33 24.53 -1.70
CA VAL A 286 18.32 24.58 -2.77
C VAL A 286 18.23 25.98 -3.35
N ARG A 287 17.97 26.06 -4.65
CA ARG A 287 17.66 27.30 -5.36
C ARG A 287 16.17 27.57 -5.28
N GLU A 288 15.78 28.59 -4.54
CA GLU A 288 14.38 28.98 -4.34
C GLU A 288 13.70 29.40 -5.65
N ALA A 289 12.37 29.50 -5.62
CA ALA A 289 11.58 29.91 -6.78
C ALA A 289 11.89 31.35 -7.25
N ASP A 290 12.36 32.22 -6.35
CA ASP A 290 12.80 33.59 -6.65
C ASP A 290 14.27 33.69 -7.07
N GLY A 291 14.98 32.56 -7.14
CA GLY A 291 16.40 32.49 -7.49
C GLY A 291 17.36 32.69 -6.32
N SER A 292 16.87 32.95 -5.10
CA SER A 292 17.72 32.99 -3.90
C SER A 292 18.23 31.59 -3.53
N PHE A 293 19.36 31.53 -2.82
CA PHE A 293 19.94 30.28 -2.35
C PHE A 293 19.61 30.09 -0.86
N THR A 294 18.97 28.96 -0.54
CA THR A 294 18.70 28.55 0.84
C THR A 294 19.57 27.34 1.19
N PRO A 295 20.49 27.46 2.16
CA PRO A 295 21.34 26.34 2.55
C PRO A 295 20.55 25.29 3.36
N VAL A 296 20.70 24.02 3.01
CA VAL A 296 20.03 22.89 3.66
C VAL A 296 21.01 21.71 3.77
N ASP A 297 20.97 21.01 4.90
CA ASP A 297 21.87 19.90 5.20
C ASP A 297 21.21 18.54 4.91
N ALA A 298 19.88 18.51 4.89
CA ALA A 298 19.10 17.33 4.51
C ALA A 298 17.82 17.70 3.76
N ILE A 299 17.38 16.80 2.86
CA ILE A 299 16.10 16.86 2.15
C ILE A 299 15.32 15.59 2.49
N LEU A 300 14.18 15.76 3.18
CA LEU A 300 13.22 14.71 3.47
C LEU A 300 12.10 14.74 2.43
N TRP A 301 12.08 13.74 1.56
CA TRP A 301 11.05 13.52 0.56
C TRP A 301 9.86 12.78 1.16
N ALA A 302 8.87 13.54 1.65
CA ALA A 302 7.57 13.03 2.06
C ALA A 302 6.55 13.13 0.91
N THR A 303 6.97 12.66 -0.26
CA THR A 303 6.32 12.86 -1.56
C THR A 303 5.39 11.73 -1.98
N GLY A 304 5.17 10.76 -1.09
CA GLY A 304 4.20 9.69 -1.26
C GLY A 304 4.77 8.47 -1.99
N PHE A 305 3.88 7.58 -2.40
CA PHE A 305 4.22 6.27 -2.94
C PHE A 305 3.35 5.94 -4.16
N ARG A 306 3.82 5.06 -5.04
CA ARG A 306 3.02 4.47 -6.12
C ARG A 306 2.51 3.09 -5.69
N ALA A 307 1.61 2.49 -6.47
CA ALA A 307 1.24 1.10 -6.24
C ALA A 307 2.38 0.16 -6.67
N ALA A 308 2.70 -0.81 -5.82
CA ALA A 308 3.68 -1.86 -6.08
C ALA A 308 3.10 -2.89 -7.07
N LEU A 309 3.38 -2.68 -8.36
CA LEU A 309 2.79 -3.46 -9.46
C LEU A 309 3.82 -3.97 -10.47
N HIS A 310 5.12 -3.82 -10.21
CA HIS A 310 6.16 -4.20 -11.18
C HIS A 310 6.13 -5.67 -11.54
N HIS A 311 5.80 -6.55 -10.61
CA HIS A 311 5.61 -7.98 -10.88
C HIS A 311 4.43 -8.27 -11.83
N LEU A 312 3.55 -7.31 -12.08
CA LEU A 312 2.44 -7.43 -13.06
C LEU A 312 2.77 -6.77 -14.40
N ASP A 313 3.94 -6.12 -14.56
CA ASP A 313 4.34 -5.47 -15.81
C ASP A 313 4.26 -6.41 -17.04
N PRO A 314 4.60 -7.73 -16.96
CA PRO A 314 4.48 -8.65 -18.09
C PRO A 314 3.05 -8.88 -18.59
N LEU A 315 2.02 -8.56 -17.80
CA LEU A 315 0.63 -8.67 -18.22
C LEU A 315 0.15 -7.45 -19.03
N HIS A 316 0.97 -6.40 -19.12
CA HIS A 316 0.70 -5.18 -19.88
C HIS A 316 -0.63 -4.50 -19.50
N LEU A 317 -0.95 -4.44 -18.20
CA LEU A 317 -2.25 -3.95 -17.68
C LEU A 317 -2.48 -2.43 -17.81
N ARG A 318 -1.47 -1.66 -18.22
CA ARG A 318 -1.58 -0.19 -18.29
C ARG A 318 -2.18 0.24 -19.63
N ASN A 319 -3.17 1.12 -19.56
CA ASN A 319 -3.82 1.73 -20.73
C ASN A 319 -3.07 2.98 -21.24
N ASP A 320 -3.55 3.58 -22.34
CA ASP A 320 -2.95 4.78 -22.96
C ASP A 320 -2.90 6.01 -22.03
N ARG A 321 -3.74 6.05 -20.99
CA ARG A 321 -3.74 7.09 -19.95
C ARG A 321 -2.74 6.81 -18.83
N ARG A 322 -1.93 5.76 -18.96
CA ARG A 322 -0.96 5.26 -17.99
C ARG A 322 -1.57 4.76 -16.67
N GLY A 323 -2.89 4.57 -16.63
CA GLY A 323 -3.60 3.95 -15.51
C GLY A 323 -3.94 2.49 -15.80
N ILE A 324 -4.66 1.84 -14.89
CA ILE A 324 -5.23 0.49 -15.09
C ILE A 324 -6.74 0.63 -14.99
N THR A 325 -7.46 0.12 -15.99
CA THR A 325 -8.92 0.17 -16.02
C THR A 325 -9.47 -0.91 -15.10
N LEU A 326 -10.27 -0.52 -14.09
CA LEU A 326 -10.87 -1.44 -13.12
C LEU A 326 -12.40 -1.48 -13.24
N ARG A 327 -12.98 -2.64 -12.98
CA ARG A 327 -14.41 -2.83 -12.66
C ARG A 327 -14.51 -3.31 -11.21
N GLY A 328 -14.79 -2.38 -10.29
CA GLY A 328 -14.60 -2.65 -8.86
C GLY A 328 -13.13 -2.91 -8.55
N THR A 329 -12.78 -4.14 -8.16
CA THR A 329 -11.38 -4.55 -7.92
C THR A 329 -10.75 -5.31 -9.08
N GLN A 330 -11.54 -5.74 -10.07
CA GLN A 330 -11.10 -6.58 -11.18
C GLN A 330 -10.47 -5.73 -12.29
N VAL A 331 -9.36 -6.18 -12.88
CA VAL A 331 -8.75 -5.54 -14.05
C VAL A 331 -9.58 -5.85 -15.30
N ALA A 332 -9.99 -4.82 -16.03
CA ALA A 332 -10.93 -4.97 -17.14
C ALA A 332 -10.37 -5.82 -18.28
N ASP A 333 -9.09 -5.64 -18.61
CA ASP A 333 -8.40 -6.34 -19.71
C ASP A 333 -7.74 -7.65 -19.24
N GLU A 334 -7.81 -7.96 -17.95
CA GLU A 334 -7.31 -9.20 -17.37
C GLU A 334 -8.19 -9.61 -16.17
N PRO A 335 -9.36 -10.22 -16.40
CA PRO A 335 -10.34 -10.53 -15.37
C PRO A 335 -9.84 -11.49 -14.27
N ARG A 336 -8.75 -12.22 -14.52
CA ARG A 336 -8.08 -13.09 -13.54
C ARG A 336 -7.29 -12.31 -12.50
N VAL A 337 -7.11 -11.00 -12.67
CA VAL A 337 -6.35 -10.14 -11.74
C VAL A 337 -7.28 -9.19 -11.00
N HIS A 338 -7.19 -9.19 -9.68
CA HIS A 338 -7.82 -8.21 -8.80
C HIS A 338 -6.76 -7.34 -8.14
N LEU A 339 -6.99 -6.02 -8.09
CA LEU A 339 -6.15 -5.07 -7.36
C LEU A 339 -6.90 -4.57 -6.13
N ILE A 340 -6.38 -4.87 -4.94
CA ILE A 340 -6.89 -4.37 -3.65
C ILE A 340 -5.75 -3.68 -2.88
N GLY A 341 -6.08 -2.69 -2.04
CA GLY A 341 -5.03 -1.77 -1.59
C GLY A 341 -4.52 -0.89 -2.73
N PHE A 342 -5.30 -0.76 -3.81
CA PHE A 342 -5.05 0.04 -5.01
C PHE A 342 -6.16 1.10 -5.18
N GLY A 343 -5.80 2.29 -5.67
CA GLY A 343 -6.71 3.42 -5.88
C GLY A 343 -7.64 3.71 -4.69
N PRO A 344 -8.97 3.56 -4.82
CA PRO A 344 -9.93 3.89 -3.75
C PRO A 344 -9.79 3.03 -2.50
N SER A 345 -9.06 1.92 -2.59
CA SER A 345 -8.78 1.01 -1.48
C SER A 345 -7.36 1.14 -0.92
N GLN A 346 -6.55 2.13 -1.34
CA GLN A 346 -5.19 2.45 -0.81
C GLN A 346 -5.18 3.01 0.62
N SER A 347 -6.19 2.65 1.42
CA SER A 347 -6.31 3.05 2.82
C SER A 347 -6.89 1.88 3.61
N THR A 348 -6.56 1.85 4.90
CA THR A 348 -7.10 0.89 5.87
C THR A 348 -8.64 0.91 5.88
N VAL A 349 -9.27 2.08 5.64
CA VAL A 349 -10.74 2.28 5.55
C VAL A 349 -11.40 1.33 4.55
N GLY A 350 -10.77 1.14 3.40
CA GLY A 350 -11.34 0.41 2.26
C GLY A 350 -10.96 -1.06 2.21
N ALA A 351 -9.96 -1.49 2.98
CA ALA A 351 -9.30 -2.79 2.81
C ALA A 351 -10.25 -3.98 2.98
N ASN A 352 -11.05 -4.00 4.05
CA ASN A 352 -12.01 -5.09 4.29
C ASN A 352 -13.09 -5.15 3.19
N ARG A 353 -13.64 -3.99 2.80
CA ARG A 353 -14.63 -3.91 1.71
C ARG A 353 -14.05 -4.43 0.41
N ALA A 354 -12.86 -3.95 0.02
CA ALA A 354 -12.19 -4.35 -1.21
C ALA A 354 -11.87 -5.86 -1.22
N GLY A 355 -11.40 -6.41 -0.10
CA GLY A 355 -11.18 -7.86 0.04
C GLY A 355 -12.48 -8.67 -0.16
N ARG A 356 -13.58 -8.25 0.47
CA ARG A 356 -14.90 -8.88 0.30
C ARG A 356 -15.40 -8.81 -1.14
N ASP A 357 -15.27 -7.64 -1.77
CA ASP A 357 -15.77 -7.39 -3.11
C ASP A 357 -14.93 -8.15 -4.16
N ALA A 358 -13.60 -8.21 -3.98
CA ALA A 358 -12.71 -9.04 -4.80
C ALA A 358 -13.08 -10.52 -4.72
N VAL A 359 -13.27 -11.05 -3.51
CA VAL A 359 -13.65 -12.46 -3.32
C VAL A 359 -15.03 -12.76 -3.92
N ALA A 360 -15.99 -11.85 -3.79
CA ALA A 360 -17.31 -12.00 -4.42
C ALA A 360 -17.24 -11.98 -5.96
N ALA A 361 -16.37 -11.15 -6.53
CA ALA A 361 -16.17 -11.06 -7.97
C ALA A 361 -15.43 -12.29 -8.52
N LEU A 362 -14.30 -12.70 -7.92
CA LEU A 362 -13.56 -13.87 -8.36
C LEU A 362 -14.37 -15.17 -8.21
N THR A 363 -15.21 -15.29 -7.16
CA THR A 363 -16.05 -16.48 -7.00
C THR A 363 -17.08 -16.59 -8.12
N ARG A 364 -17.61 -15.47 -8.62
CA ARG A 364 -18.48 -15.47 -9.80
C ARG A 364 -17.70 -15.85 -11.06
N TYR A 365 -16.54 -15.24 -11.26
CA TYR A 365 -15.65 -15.55 -12.40
C TYR A 365 -15.30 -17.04 -12.48
N LEU A 366 -14.92 -17.67 -11.35
CA LEU A 366 -14.57 -19.10 -11.31
C LEU A 366 -15.76 -20.02 -11.63
N ARG A 367 -16.99 -19.61 -11.28
CA ARG A 367 -18.21 -20.34 -11.65
C ARG A 367 -18.53 -20.20 -13.13
N ASP A 368 -18.47 -18.97 -13.65
CA ASP A 368 -18.81 -18.64 -15.03
C ASP A 368 -17.83 -19.31 -16.03
N THR A 369 -16.58 -19.53 -15.61
CA THR A 369 -15.53 -20.22 -16.39
C THR A 369 -15.48 -21.73 -16.14
N GLY A 370 -16.43 -22.31 -15.40
CA GLY A 370 -16.50 -23.75 -15.15
C GLY A 370 -15.37 -24.32 -14.28
N THR A 371 -14.58 -23.45 -13.64
CA THR A 371 -13.49 -23.85 -12.72
C THR A 371 -14.03 -24.32 -11.36
N ASP A 372 -15.28 -23.95 -11.04
CA ASP A 372 -15.96 -24.25 -9.78
C ASP A 372 -17.37 -24.80 -10.10
N THR A 373 -17.44 -26.09 -10.46
CA THR A 373 -18.71 -26.80 -10.58
C THR A 373 -19.19 -27.18 -9.17
N ASP A 374 -20.11 -26.39 -8.64
CA ASP A 374 -20.75 -26.65 -7.35
C ASP A 374 -21.56 -27.97 -7.46
N ASP A 375 -21.05 -29.07 -6.90
CA ASP A 375 -21.73 -30.40 -6.86
C ASP A 375 -23.06 -30.40 -6.08
N ARG A 376 -23.51 -29.23 -5.58
CA ARG A 376 -24.75 -29.07 -4.83
C ARG A 376 -26.02 -29.03 -5.68
N GLN A 377 -25.93 -29.18 -7.01
CA GLN A 377 -27.11 -29.33 -7.88
C GLN A 377 -27.48 -30.78 -8.22
N ALA A 378 -26.74 -31.79 -7.74
CA ALA A 378 -27.05 -33.21 -8.01
C ALA A 378 -28.00 -33.87 -6.98
N SER A 379 -28.72 -33.10 -6.16
CA SER A 379 -29.71 -33.65 -5.22
C SER A 379 -30.91 -32.71 -5.08
N ALA A 380 -31.75 -32.70 -6.11
CA ALA A 380 -33.13 -32.23 -6.06
C ALA A 380 -34.02 -33.19 -6.86
#